data_AF-A0A9N7YL28-F1
#
_entry.id   AF-A0A9N7YL28-F1
#
_cell.length_a   1.000
_cell.length_b   1.000
_cell.length_c   1.000
_cell.angle_alpha   90.00
_cell.angle_beta   90.00
_cell.angle_gamma   90.00
#
_symmetry.space_group_name_H-M   'P 1'
#
loop_
_entity.id
_entity.type
_entity.pdbx_description
1 polymer ?
#
loop_
_entity_poly.entity_id
_entity_poly.type
_entity_poly.pdbx_seq_one_letter_code
_entity_poly.pdbx_strand_id
1 'polypeptide(L)'
;MKEAAELRDPTEHYHAQPLDDNLFEWHFSVRGPPDSDFDGGVYHGRIVLPPEYPMKPPSIILLTPNGRFEVGKKICLSISGHHPETWQPSWSIRTALIAIIGFMPTKGEGAIGSLDYTPEERRALAKKSQDFCCETCGCSMRSALLALTPNSHPSAEDHKAKELAQQINFKAESSSSRPASESGGAENGGAESGGAESGGAESGGAESHPSPLGEGDTSPSAVEEAADSPPAEQPEAPPATGVEGSQPQTAPSPGRPLSPRQRRTQQHSHQAQRDSRPAFPAPPRQPQVESHAGSVVLIVVLTLALAALIFRRIYLAQEYKFDYEL
;
A
#
# COMPACT_ATOMS: atom_id res chain seq x y z
N MET A 1 8.97 -5.23 -13.49
CA MET A 1 9.51 -4.78 -14.80
C MET A 1 8.57 -3.86 -15.57
N LYS A 2 7.32 -4.22 -15.91
CA LYS A 2 6.42 -3.32 -16.69
C LYS A 2 6.34 -1.90 -16.10
N GLU A 3 5.99 -1.77 -14.83
CA GLU A 3 5.90 -0.47 -14.15
C GLU A 3 7.23 0.28 -14.09
N ALA A 4 8.37 -0.42 -14.08
CA ALA A 4 9.69 0.21 -14.06
C ALA A 4 10.05 0.80 -15.44
N ALA A 5 9.57 0.20 -16.53
CA ALA A 5 9.66 0.79 -17.87
C ALA A 5 8.64 1.92 -18.08
N GLU A 6 7.50 1.88 -17.37
CA GLU A 6 6.43 2.88 -17.41
C GLU A 6 6.78 4.16 -16.63
N LEU A 7 7.50 4.05 -15.51
CA LEU A 7 7.80 5.14 -14.57
C LEU A 7 9.25 5.65 -14.63
N ARG A 8 10.09 5.04 -15.49
CA ARG A 8 11.52 5.34 -15.66
C ARG A 8 11.81 6.84 -15.81
N ASP A 9 11.03 7.50 -16.67
CA ASP A 9 11.26 8.89 -17.05
C ASP A 9 10.38 9.80 -16.17
N PRO A 10 10.90 10.91 -15.63
CA PRO A 10 10.15 11.79 -14.75
C PRO A 10 9.01 12.50 -15.50
N THR A 11 7.87 12.66 -14.83
CA THR A 11 6.80 13.55 -15.28
C THR A 11 6.90 14.90 -14.57
N GLU A 12 5.97 15.82 -14.84
CA GLU A 12 5.87 17.09 -14.11
C GLU A 12 5.30 16.93 -12.69
N HIS A 13 4.57 15.85 -12.43
CA HIS A 13 3.86 15.62 -11.17
C HIS A 13 4.51 14.55 -10.29
N TYR A 14 5.13 13.54 -10.88
CA TYR A 14 5.77 12.44 -10.15
C TYR A 14 6.89 11.74 -10.96
N HIS A 15 7.78 11.07 -10.25
CA HIS A 15 8.80 10.14 -10.76
C HIS A 15 8.97 9.00 -9.76
N ALA A 16 9.24 7.77 -10.23
CA ALA A 16 9.57 6.66 -9.34
C ALA A 16 10.39 5.57 -10.05
N GLN A 17 11.39 5.05 -9.36
CA GLN A 17 12.26 3.97 -9.85
C GLN A 17 12.69 3.03 -8.70
N PRO A 18 12.94 1.74 -8.98
CA PRO A 18 13.62 0.86 -8.02
C PRO A 18 15.03 1.36 -7.70
N LEU A 19 15.59 0.94 -6.58
CA LEU A 19 17.03 1.00 -6.35
C LEU A 19 17.76 0.00 -7.26
N ASP A 20 18.97 0.35 -7.70
CA ASP A 20 19.76 -0.46 -8.65
C ASP A 20 20.08 -1.87 -8.12
N ASP A 21 20.18 -2.03 -6.80
CA ASP A 21 20.46 -3.28 -6.10
C ASP A 21 19.21 -3.97 -5.53
N ASN A 22 18.05 -3.29 -5.49
CA ASN A 22 16.84 -3.78 -4.81
C ASN A 22 15.54 -3.40 -5.54
N LEU A 23 15.04 -4.30 -6.40
CA LEU A 23 13.76 -4.15 -7.11
C LEU A 23 12.51 -4.12 -6.20
N PHE A 24 12.63 -4.43 -4.90
CA PHE A 24 11.53 -4.34 -3.93
C PHE A 24 11.53 -3.02 -3.16
N GLU A 25 12.55 -2.17 -3.30
CA GLU A 25 12.58 -0.83 -2.70
C GLU A 25 12.72 0.22 -3.80
N TRP A 26 11.72 1.10 -3.89
CA TRP A 26 11.62 2.12 -4.91
C TRP A 26 11.69 3.49 -4.27
N HIS A 27 12.43 4.40 -4.86
CA HIS A 27 12.43 5.81 -4.49
C HIS A 27 11.50 6.58 -5.43
N PHE A 28 10.78 7.55 -4.87
CA PHE A 28 9.84 8.38 -5.62
C PHE A 28 9.90 9.84 -5.22
N SER A 29 9.50 10.72 -6.14
CA SER A 29 9.32 12.14 -5.91
C SER A 29 7.94 12.55 -6.42
N VAL A 30 7.20 13.36 -5.66
CA VAL A 30 5.88 13.90 -6.05
C VAL A 30 5.84 15.42 -5.86
N ARG A 31 5.20 16.14 -6.78
CA ARG A 31 4.90 17.57 -6.62
C ARG A 31 3.72 17.74 -5.67
N GLY A 32 3.77 18.77 -4.83
CA GLY A 32 2.59 19.17 -4.06
C GLY A 32 1.45 19.61 -4.99
N PRO A 33 0.17 19.36 -4.63
CA PRO A 33 -0.94 19.84 -5.43
C PRO A 33 -0.96 21.37 -5.56
N PRO A 34 -1.32 21.92 -6.73
CA PRO A 34 -1.58 23.35 -6.87
C PRO A 34 -2.72 23.80 -5.96
N ASP A 35 -2.76 25.09 -5.63
CA ASP A 35 -3.81 25.71 -4.81
C ASP A 35 -3.96 25.09 -3.40
N SER A 36 -2.87 24.50 -2.88
CA SER A 36 -2.82 23.83 -1.57
C SER A 36 -1.64 24.32 -0.72
N ASP A 37 -1.63 23.98 0.57
CA ASP A 37 -0.52 24.32 1.48
C ASP A 37 0.82 23.63 1.13
N PHE A 38 0.79 22.72 0.17
CA PHE A 38 1.93 21.95 -0.33
C PHE A 38 2.44 22.47 -1.69
N ASP A 39 1.76 23.47 -2.27
CA ASP A 39 2.09 24.03 -3.58
C ASP A 39 3.51 24.65 -3.60
N GLY A 40 4.15 24.58 -4.77
CA GLY A 40 5.57 24.86 -4.95
C GLY A 40 6.51 23.81 -4.35
N GLY A 41 6.02 22.82 -3.59
CA GLY A 41 6.80 21.74 -3.00
C GLY A 41 7.05 20.55 -3.92
N VAL A 42 8.15 19.83 -3.66
CA VAL A 42 8.48 18.53 -4.27
C VAL A 42 9.00 17.61 -3.16
N TYR A 43 8.32 16.49 -2.95
CA TYR A 43 8.48 15.64 -1.78
C TYR A 43 9.01 14.27 -2.17
N HIS A 44 10.15 13.90 -1.60
CA HIS A 44 10.74 12.59 -1.76
C HIS A 44 10.15 11.57 -0.78
N GLY A 45 10.06 10.33 -1.23
CA GLY A 45 9.69 9.19 -0.41
C GLY A 45 10.22 7.88 -0.98
N ARG A 46 9.87 6.78 -0.32
CA ARG A 46 10.14 5.42 -0.80
C ARG A 46 8.94 4.49 -0.64
N ILE A 47 8.88 3.51 -1.52
CA ILE A 47 7.89 2.44 -1.60
C ILE A 47 8.62 1.12 -1.35
N VAL A 48 8.16 0.34 -0.37
CA VAL A 48 8.65 -1.01 -0.10
C VAL A 48 7.58 -2.00 -0.53
N LEU A 49 7.88 -2.78 -1.57
CA LEU A 49 7.02 -3.81 -2.13
C LEU A 49 7.14 -5.10 -1.31
N PRO A 50 6.04 -5.73 -0.87
CA PRO A 50 6.09 -7.08 -0.32
C PRO A 50 6.47 -8.10 -1.40
N PRO A 51 7.03 -9.28 -1.05
CA PRO A 51 7.29 -10.37 -2.00
C PRO A 51 6.06 -10.82 -2.80
N GLU A 52 4.86 -10.63 -2.24
CA GLU A 52 3.59 -10.96 -2.88
C GLU A 52 2.95 -9.78 -3.64
N TYR A 53 3.66 -8.68 -3.90
CA TYR A 53 3.16 -7.60 -4.76
C TYR A 53 2.90 -8.10 -6.20
N PRO A 54 1.76 -7.75 -6.85
CA PRO A 54 0.73 -6.80 -6.44
C PRO A 54 -0.45 -7.42 -5.66
N MET A 55 -0.40 -8.69 -5.25
CA MET A 55 -1.47 -9.32 -4.45
C MET A 55 -1.54 -8.78 -3.01
N LYS A 56 -0.46 -8.16 -2.53
CA LYS A 56 -0.45 -7.35 -1.30
C LYS A 56 -0.06 -5.89 -1.59
N PRO A 57 -0.62 -4.91 -0.87
CA PRO A 57 -0.29 -3.49 -1.02
C PRO A 57 1.15 -3.15 -0.63
N PRO A 58 1.72 -2.07 -1.20
CA PRO A 58 3.01 -1.54 -0.77
C PRO A 58 2.97 -0.92 0.64
N SER A 59 4.15 -0.76 1.23
CA SER A 59 4.38 0.21 2.31
C SER A 59 4.95 1.50 1.74
N ILE A 60 4.39 2.66 2.08
CA ILE A 60 4.81 3.97 1.60
C ILE A 60 5.42 4.76 2.75
N ILE A 61 6.55 5.43 2.54
CA ILE A 61 7.28 6.24 3.53
C ILE A 61 7.64 7.58 2.89
N LEU A 62 7.35 8.70 3.55
CA LEU A 62 7.87 10.02 3.14
C LEU A 62 9.24 10.27 3.78
N LEU A 63 10.15 10.89 3.03
CA LEU A 63 11.51 11.20 3.46
C LEU A 63 11.72 12.72 3.58
N THR A 64 11.05 13.52 2.75
CA THR A 64 11.10 14.99 2.85
C THR A 64 10.11 15.52 3.91
N PRO A 65 10.54 16.39 4.84
CA PRO A 65 9.65 17.06 5.80
C PRO A 65 8.54 17.86 5.11
N ASN A 66 7.29 17.62 5.53
CA ASN A 66 6.10 18.09 4.81
C ASN A 66 4.94 18.59 5.72
N GLY A 67 4.91 18.25 7.02
CA GLY A 67 3.87 18.71 7.94
C GLY A 67 2.48 18.06 7.76
N ARG A 68 2.40 16.99 6.97
CA ARG A 68 1.21 16.15 6.74
C ARG A 68 1.41 14.71 7.23
N PHE A 69 2.63 14.21 7.08
CA PHE A 69 3.07 12.86 7.40
C PHE A 69 4.42 12.88 8.12
N GLU A 70 4.58 12.02 9.11
CA GLU A 70 5.84 11.79 9.83
C GLU A 70 6.90 11.17 8.92
N VAL A 71 8.06 11.83 8.84
CA VAL A 71 9.20 11.37 8.06
C VAL A 71 9.73 10.02 8.57
N GLY A 72 10.06 9.12 7.64
CA GLY A 72 10.62 7.80 7.95
C GLY A 72 9.61 6.74 8.42
N LYS A 73 8.38 7.14 8.79
CA LYS A 73 7.30 6.21 9.16
C LYS A 73 6.51 5.73 7.95
N LYS A 74 5.87 4.56 8.09
CA LYS A 74 4.89 4.07 7.11
C LYS A 74 3.62 4.92 7.22
N ILE A 75 3.21 5.54 6.12
CA ILE A 75 1.94 6.29 6.07
C ILE A 75 0.77 5.32 5.90
N CYS A 76 -0.35 5.63 6.55
CA CYS A 76 -1.53 4.79 6.56
C CYS A 76 -2.62 5.44 5.68
N LEU A 77 -2.75 4.94 4.45
CA LEU A 77 -3.78 5.29 3.47
C LEU A 77 -4.57 4.04 3.07
N SER A 78 -5.73 4.18 2.43
CA SER A 78 -6.50 3.08 1.83
C SER A 78 -5.83 2.43 0.59
N ILE A 79 -4.65 2.92 0.15
CA ILE A 79 -3.73 2.21 -0.76
C ILE A 79 -2.65 1.39 -0.05
N SER A 80 -2.53 1.50 1.28
CA SER A 80 -1.39 1.00 2.05
C SER A 80 -1.71 -0.27 2.83
N GLY A 81 -0.67 -1.01 3.23
CA GLY A 81 -0.78 -2.24 4.01
C GLY A 81 -1.37 -2.15 5.43
N HIS A 82 -1.99 -1.04 5.83
CA HIS A 82 -2.90 -1.03 6.99
C HIS A 82 -4.32 -1.52 6.65
N HIS A 83 -4.74 -1.43 5.39
CA HIS A 83 -6.07 -1.86 4.92
C HIS A 83 -5.97 -2.82 3.73
N PRO A 84 -5.43 -4.05 3.92
CA PRO A 84 -5.30 -5.06 2.85
C PRO A 84 -6.65 -5.43 2.20
N GLU A 85 -7.77 -5.24 2.88
CA GLU A 85 -9.15 -5.41 2.39
C GLU A 85 -9.65 -4.25 1.51
N THR A 86 -8.93 -3.13 1.49
CA THR A 86 -9.23 -2.01 0.59
C THR A 86 -8.40 -2.03 -0.69
N TRP A 87 -7.19 -2.60 -0.64
CA TRP A 87 -6.28 -2.79 -1.77
C TRP A 87 -6.90 -3.58 -2.94
N GLN A 88 -6.57 -3.19 -4.18
CA GLN A 88 -6.86 -3.97 -5.37
C GLN A 88 -5.54 -4.27 -6.13
N PRO A 89 -5.25 -5.53 -6.50
CA PRO A 89 -4.06 -5.88 -7.30
C PRO A 89 -4.00 -5.29 -8.72
N SER A 90 -5.03 -4.55 -9.13
CA SER A 90 -5.09 -3.74 -10.35
C SER A 90 -4.45 -2.35 -10.20
N TRP A 91 -4.20 -1.89 -8.97
CA TRP A 91 -3.57 -0.60 -8.70
C TRP A 91 -2.05 -0.68 -8.81
N SER A 92 -1.48 0.17 -9.67
CA SER A 92 -0.03 0.25 -9.89
C SER A 92 0.64 1.28 -8.96
N ILE A 93 1.97 1.31 -9.00
CA ILE A 93 2.75 2.39 -8.39
C ILE A 93 2.31 3.77 -8.92
N ARG A 94 1.91 3.91 -10.19
CA ARG A 94 1.32 5.16 -10.72
C ARG A 94 0.08 5.59 -9.94
N THR A 95 -0.86 4.65 -9.73
CA THR A 95 -2.08 4.91 -8.95
C THR A 95 -1.75 5.31 -7.51
N ALA A 96 -0.76 4.67 -6.90
CA ALA A 96 -0.29 5.02 -5.56
C ALA A 96 0.30 6.45 -5.50
N LEU A 97 1.11 6.86 -6.48
CA LEU A 97 1.69 8.22 -6.53
C LEU A 97 0.62 9.30 -6.72
N ILE A 98 -0.33 9.10 -7.64
CA ILE A 98 -1.43 10.06 -7.87
C ILE A 98 -2.37 10.11 -6.65
N ALA A 99 -2.58 9.00 -5.95
CA ALA A 99 -3.29 8.99 -4.68
C ALA A 99 -2.53 9.74 -3.57
N ILE A 100 -1.20 9.59 -3.43
CA ILE A 100 -0.40 10.39 -2.46
C ILE A 100 -0.56 11.89 -2.72
N ILE A 101 -0.53 12.32 -3.99
CA ILE A 101 -0.78 13.72 -4.40
C ILE A 101 -2.20 14.14 -3.96
N GLY A 102 -3.22 13.36 -4.29
CA GLY A 102 -4.62 13.65 -3.92
C GLY A 102 -4.90 13.67 -2.41
N PHE A 103 -4.24 12.81 -1.63
CA PHE A 103 -4.39 12.74 -0.17
C PHE A 103 -3.57 13.79 0.59
N MET A 104 -2.62 14.48 -0.05
CA MET A 104 -1.76 15.44 0.65
C MET A 104 -2.55 16.61 1.29
N PRO A 105 -3.56 17.22 0.63
CA PRO A 105 -4.35 18.31 1.21
C PRO A 105 -5.43 17.89 2.22
N THR A 106 -5.69 16.59 2.41
CA THR A 106 -6.75 16.13 3.33
C THR A 106 -6.34 16.23 4.80
N LYS A 107 -7.27 16.07 5.74
CA LYS A 107 -6.99 16.14 7.18
C LYS A 107 -6.32 14.87 7.72
N GLY A 108 -5.58 14.98 8.82
CA GLY A 108 -4.94 13.85 9.49
C GLY A 108 -5.91 12.96 10.26
N GLU A 109 -6.83 13.58 10.99
CA GLU A 109 -7.92 12.94 11.76
C GLU A 109 -7.41 11.82 12.71
N GLY A 110 -6.17 11.96 13.19
CA GLY A 110 -5.51 11.00 14.08
C GLY A 110 -4.93 9.76 13.39
N ALA A 111 -4.92 9.68 12.06
CA ALA A 111 -4.35 8.54 11.33
C ALA A 111 -2.87 8.32 11.67
N ILE A 112 -2.44 7.05 11.73
CA ILE A 112 -1.09 6.66 12.14
C ILE A 112 -0.04 7.27 11.21
N GLY A 113 0.85 8.08 11.80
CA GLY A 113 1.90 8.80 11.08
C GLY A 113 1.43 10.09 10.41
N SER A 114 0.22 10.60 10.70
CA SER A 114 -0.23 11.92 10.26
C SER A 114 0.30 13.06 11.15
N LEU A 115 0.35 14.28 10.60
CA LEU A 115 0.73 15.51 11.29
C LEU A 115 -0.22 16.64 10.91
N ASP A 116 -0.65 17.43 11.90
CA ASP A 116 -1.58 18.55 11.75
C ASP A 116 -0.88 19.91 11.98
N TYR A 117 0.20 20.14 11.22
CA TYR A 117 0.90 21.44 11.16
C TYR A 117 0.01 22.51 10.50
N THR A 118 0.26 23.79 10.77
CA THR A 118 -0.56 24.87 10.20
C THR A 118 -0.34 25.03 8.69
N PRO A 119 -1.29 25.67 7.96
CA PRO A 119 -1.10 26.05 6.55
C PRO A 119 0.21 26.80 6.29
N GLU A 120 0.59 27.72 7.17
CA GLU A 120 1.80 28.55 7.07
C GLU A 120 3.07 27.71 7.23
N GLU A 121 3.08 26.79 8.20
CA GLU A 121 4.18 25.85 8.42
C GLU A 121 4.35 24.90 7.24
N ARG A 122 3.24 24.36 6.71
CA ARG A 122 3.22 23.48 5.52
C ARG A 122 3.76 24.21 4.29
N ARG A 123 3.34 25.46 4.04
CA ARG A 123 3.87 26.31 2.95
C ARG A 123 5.35 26.64 3.13
N ALA A 124 5.82 26.79 4.38
CA ALA A 124 7.24 26.98 4.68
C ALA A 124 8.06 25.69 4.45
N LEU A 125 7.48 24.51 4.72
CA LEU A 125 8.08 23.21 4.40
C LEU A 125 8.05 22.93 2.89
N ALA A 126 6.99 23.30 2.18
CA ALA A 126 6.91 23.22 0.72
C ALA A 126 8.08 23.94 0.05
N LYS A 127 8.37 25.18 0.45
CA LYS A 127 9.55 25.92 -0.05
C LYS A 127 10.87 25.21 0.26
N LYS A 128 11.05 24.72 1.50
CA LYS A 128 12.26 24.00 1.94
C LYS A 128 12.43 22.63 1.26
N SER A 129 11.34 22.01 0.80
CA SER A 129 11.36 20.68 0.17
C SER A 129 12.23 20.64 -1.10
N GLN A 130 12.29 21.77 -1.83
CA GLN A 130 13.11 21.94 -3.04
C GLN A 130 14.61 21.73 -2.80
N ASP A 131 15.10 22.01 -1.59
CA ASP A 131 16.51 21.90 -1.21
C ASP A 131 16.85 20.51 -0.65
N PHE A 132 15.86 19.62 -0.53
CA PHE A 132 16.09 18.25 -0.08
C PHE A 132 16.86 17.44 -1.14
N CYS A 133 17.88 16.72 -0.69
CA CYS A 133 18.60 15.73 -1.48
C CYS A 133 18.57 14.39 -0.75
N CYS A 134 18.25 13.30 -1.44
CA CYS A 134 18.20 11.97 -0.82
C CYS A 134 19.59 11.36 -0.69
N GLU A 135 19.99 11.00 0.54
CA GLU A 135 21.27 10.34 0.80
C GLU A 135 21.38 8.93 0.17
N THR A 136 20.27 8.22 -0.03
CA THR A 136 20.24 6.87 -0.60
C THR A 136 20.44 6.84 -2.12
N CYS A 137 19.76 7.74 -2.86
CA CYS A 137 19.71 7.71 -4.32
C CYS A 137 20.23 8.98 -5.01
N GLY A 138 20.79 9.94 -4.25
CA GLY A 138 21.34 11.20 -4.77
C GLY A 138 20.32 12.19 -5.35
N CYS A 139 19.03 11.84 -5.39
CA CYS A 139 17.99 12.65 -6.04
C CYS A 139 17.79 14.00 -5.32
N SER A 140 17.99 15.11 -6.04
CA SER A 140 17.74 16.48 -5.56
C SER A 140 16.37 16.97 -6.02
N MET A 141 15.53 17.44 -5.09
CA MET A 141 14.12 17.73 -5.39
C MET A 141 13.93 18.86 -6.41
N ARG A 142 14.82 19.86 -6.39
CA ARG A 142 14.89 20.96 -7.36
C ARG A 142 14.93 20.51 -8.83
N SER A 143 15.40 19.29 -9.11
CA SER A 143 15.50 18.71 -10.46
C SER A 143 14.92 17.30 -10.56
N ALA A 144 14.12 16.86 -9.59
CA ALA A 144 13.56 15.50 -9.56
C ALA A 144 12.37 15.29 -10.51
N LEU A 145 11.73 16.37 -10.96
CA LEU A 145 10.53 16.37 -11.79
C LEU A 145 10.69 17.38 -12.93
N LEU A 146 9.97 17.16 -14.03
CA LEU A 146 9.90 18.13 -15.12
C LEU A 146 9.26 19.45 -14.65
N ALA A 147 9.67 20.56 -15.25
CA ALA A 147 9.06 21.87 -15.00
C ALA A 147 7.62 21.90 -15.54
N LEU A 148 6.70 22.49 -14.77
CA LEU A 148 5.31 22.65 -15.20
C LEU A 148 5.23 23.48 -16.48
N THR A 149 4.52 23.00 -17.50
CA THR A 149 4.20 23.81 -18.69
C THR A 149 2.73 24.25 -18.69
N PRO A 150 2.38 25.39 -19.34
CA PRO A 150 0.99 25.83 -19.41
C PRO A 150 0.03 24.89 -20.16
N ASN A 151 0.57 23.96 -20.96
CA ASN A 151 -0.19 23.10 -21.87
C ASN A 151 -0.10 21.61 -21.48
N SER A 152 0.25 21.32 -20.23
CA SER A 152 0.52 19.96 -19.75
C SER A 152 -0.75 19.17 -19.48
N HIS A 153 -1.23 18.48 -20.51
CA HIS A 153 -2.36 17.56 -20.41
C HIS A 153 -1.91 16.20 -19.81
N PRO A 154 -2.58 15.68 -18.77
CA PRO A 154 -2.29 14.36 -18.22
C PRO A 154 -2.50 13.25 -19.26
N SER A 155 -1.77 12.13 -19.14
CA SER A 155 -1.95 11.00 -20.06
C SER A 155 -3.30 10.28 -19.83
N ALA A 156 -3.72 9.45 -20.77
CA ALA A 156 -4.92 8.61 -20.61
C ALA A 156 -4.80 7.64 -19.42
N GLU A 157 -3.58 7.28 -19.03
CA GLU A 157 -3.24 6.47 -17.86
C GLU A 157 -3.30 7.32 -16.58
N ASP A 158 -2.83 8.57 -16.61
CA ASP A 158 -2.97 9.50 -15.48
C ASP A 158 -4.42 9.83 -15.17
N HIS A 159 -5.25 10.04 -16.20
CA HIS A 159 -6.70 10.24 -16.04
C HIS A 159 -7.37 9.04 -15.35
N LYS A 160 -7.08 7.81 -15.80
CA LYS A 160 -7.61 6.57 -15.17
C LYS A 160 -7.08 6.38 -13.75
N ALA A 161 -5.79 6.63 -13.52
CA ALA A 161 -5.19 6.51 -12.20
C ALA A 161 -5.70 7.59 -11.23
N LYS A 162 -6.07 8.78 -11.71
CA LYS A 162 -6.77 9.82 -10.94
C LYS A 162 -8.21 9.43 -10.59
N GLU A 163 -8.95 8.84 -11.53
CA GLU A 163 -10.30 8.31 -11.27
C GLU A 163 -10.25 7.20 -10.20
N LEU A 164 -9.32 6.25 -10.32
CA LEU A 164 -9.09 5.22 -9.31
C LEU A 164 -8.71 5.84 -7.95
N ALA A 165 -7.82 6.83 -7.92
CA ALA A 165 -7.44 7.53 -6.69
C ALA A 165 -8.63 8.23 -6.00
N GLN A 166 -9.59 8.78 -6.76
CA GLN A 166 -10.81 9.37 -6.22
C GLN A 166 -11.73 8.31 -5.58
N GLN A 167 -11.88 7.14 -6.21
CA GLN A 167 -12.62 6.01 -5.65
C GLN A 167 -11.98 5.50 -4.33
N ILE A 168 -10.65 5.60 -4.22
CA ILE A 168 -9.90 5.23 -3.01
C ILE A 168 -10.13 6.19 -1.84
N ASN A 169 -10.31 7.49 -2.10
CA ASN A 169 -10.64 8.48 -1.07
C ASN A 169 -12.00 8.17 -0.41
N PHE A 170 -13.03 7.99 -1.24
CA PHE A 170 -14.39 7.69 -0.78
C PHE A 170 -14.47 6.41 0.07
N LYS A 171 -13.65 5.39 -0.23
CA LYS A 171 -13.57 4.14 0.55
C LYS A 171 -12.88 4.32 1.91
N ALA A 172 -12.05 5.36 2.09
CA ALA A 172 -11.48 5.68 3.41
C ALA A 172 -12.55 6.32 4.31
N GLU A 173 -13.22 7.36 3.83
CA GLU A 173 -14.21 8.15 4.59
C GLU A 173 -15.37 7.27 5.10
N SER A 174 -15.88 6.38 4.25
CA SER A 174 -16.95 5.44 4.58
C SER A 174 -16.56 4.33 5.58
N SER A 175 -15.27 4.15 5.89
CA SER A 175 -14.81 3.14 6.85
C SER A 175 -14.82 3.61 8.31
N SER A 176 -14.85 4.93 8.54
CA SER A 176 -14.69 5.52 9.88
C SER A 176 -16.01 5.72 10.66
N SER A 177 -17.16 5.33 10.09
CA SER A 177 -18.49 5.57 10.67
C SER A 177 -19.22 4.28 11.04
N ARG A 178 -18.86 3.70 12.20
CA ARG A 178 -19.70 2.75 12.93
C ARG A 178 -20.09 3.32 14.29
N PRO A 179 -21.39 3.47 14.62
CA PRO A 179 -21.80 3.78 15.98
C PRO A 179 -21.54 2.57 16.90
N ALA A 180 -21.14 2.82 18.15
CA ALA A 180 -21.07 1.77 19.16
C ALA A 180 -22.51 1.38 19.57
N SER A 181 -22.80 0.07 19.57
CA SER A 181 -24.14 -0.46 19.80
C SER A 181 -24.19 -1.43 21.00
N GLU A 182 -24.26 -0.87 22.20
CA GLU A 182 -24.61 -1.53 23.48
C GLU A 182 -24.70 -0.40 24.55
N SER A 183 -25.56 -0.42 25.57
CA SER A 183 -26.71 -1.29 25.87
C SER A 183 -27.70 -0.51 26.75
N GLY A 184 -29.00 -0.80 26.66
CA GLY A 184 -30.01 -0.16 27.52
C GLY A 184 -31.39 -0.77 27.34
N GLY A 185 -31.88 -1.48 28.35
CA GLY A 185 -33.23 -2.07 28.37
C GLY A 185 -34.12 -1.42 29.42
N ALA A 186 -35.38 -1.19 29.06
CA ALA A 186 -36.50 -0.87 29.95
C ALA A 186 -37.81 -1.24 29.23
N GLU A 187 -38.86 -1.58 29.99
CA GLU A 187 -40.13 -2.11 29.46
C GLU A 187 -41.29 -1.10 29.58
N ASN A 188 -42.28 -1.25 28.68
CA ASN A 188 -43.72 -0.90 28.82
C ASN A 188 -44.19 0.52 29.22
N GLY A 189 -45.27 1.01 28.60
CA GLY A 189 -45.98 2.17 29.20
C GLY A 189 -47.15 2.92 28.53
N GLY A 190 -47.80 2.49 27.43
CA GLY A 190 -49.00 3.18 26.88
C GLY A 190 -48.77 4.63 26.40
N ALA A 191 -49.80 5.47 26.14
CA ALA A 191 -51.16 5.25 25.60
C ALA A 191 -51.79 6.62 25.19
N GLU A 192 -52.58 6.67 24.10
CA GLU A 192 -53.51 7.78 23.73
C GLU A 192 -52.88 9.20 23.47
N SER A 193 -53.58 10.20 22.91
CA SER A 193 -54.58 10.27 21.82
C SER A 193 -54.71 11.72 21.27
N GLY A 194 -55.32 11.89 20.09
CA GLY A 194 -55.69 13.21 19.49
C GLY A 194 -54.57 13.96 18.73
N GLY A 195 -54.87 14.91 17.83
CA GLY A 195 -56.19 15.28 17.27
C GLY A 195 -56.20 16.58 16.46
N ALA A 196 -56.70 16.51 15.20
CA ALA A 196 -57.30 17.56 14.35
C ALA A 196 -56.56 18.90 14.04
N GLU A 197 -56.47 19.21 12.72
CA GLU A 197 -56.89 20.49 12.05
C GLU A 197 -56.29 21.87 12.45
N SER A 198 -56.19 22.89 11.58
CA SER A 198 -56.36 23.03 10.09
C SER A 198 -55.80 24.39 9.58
N GLY A 199 -55.73 24.57 8.25
CA GLY A 199 -55.50 25.86 7.56
C GLY A 199 -54.04 26.18 7.17
N GLY A 200 -53.74 26.80 6.02
CA GLY A 200 -54.60 27.22 4.91
C GLY A 200 -53.82 27.89 3.74
N ALA A 201 -54.52 28.08 2.61
CA ALA A 201 -54.22 28.81 1.35
C ALA A 201 -53.16 29.96 1.37
N GLU A 202 -52.47 30.38 0.29
CA GLU A 202 -52.52 30.13 -1.18
C GLU A 202 -51.21 30.66 -1.84
N SER A 203 -50.90 30.72 -3.15
CA SER A 203 -51.56 30.44 -4.46
C SER A 203 -50.53 30.29 -5.61
N GLY A 204 -50.97 29.76 -6.77
CA GLY A 204 -50.33 29.93 -8.10
C GLY A 204 -49.18 28.97 -8.49
N GLY A 205 -49.10 28.46 -9.73
CA GLY A 205 -50.06 28.51 -10.85
C GLY A 205 -49.48 28.06 -12.20
N ALA A 206 -50.37 27.67 -13.13
CA ALA A 206 -50.15 27.33 -14.56
C ALA A 206 -49.52 25.96 -14.92
N GLU A 207 -50.37 25.05 -15.42
CA GLU A 207 -50.00 23.90 -16.29
C GLU A 207 -50.20 24.27 -17.78
N SER A 208 -49.59 23.52 -18.71
CA SER A 208 -50.26 23.11 -19.97
C SER A 208 -49.45 22.10 -20.81
N HIS A 209 -50.09 20.95 -21.08
CA HIS A 209 -49.87 20.06 -22.23
C HIS A 209 -51.21 20.03 -23.03
N PRO A 210 -51.24 19.78 -24.35
CA PRO A 210 -51.35 18.38 -24.82
C PRO A 210 -50.76 18.07 -26.22
N SER A 211 -50.76 16.79 -26.57
CA SER A 211 -50.55 16.25 -27.93
C SER A 211 -51.87 16.08 -28.70
N PRO A 212 -51.82 15.78 -30.01
CA PRO A 212 -52.86 14.98 -30.69
C PRO A 212 -52.30 13.71 -31.38
N LEU A 213 -53.20 12.89 -31.95
CA LEU A 213 -52.96 11.53 -32.48
C LEU A 213 -53.38 11.36 -33.95
N GLY A 214 -52.95 10.24 -34.55
CA GLY A 214 -53.55 9.59 -35.73
C GLY A 214 -52.65 9.49 -36.98
N GLU A 215 -52.83 8.55 -37.91
CA GLU A 215 -53.38 7.17 -37.86
C GLU A 215 -53.16 6.48 -39.23
N GLY A 216 -52.91 5.16 -39.27
CA GLY A 216 -52.82 4.35 -40.51
C GLY A 216 -51.53 4.50 -41.37
N ASP A 217 -51.18 3.57 -42.27
CA ASP A 217 -51.74 2.21 -42.49
C ASP A 217 -50.75 1.31 -43.30
N THR A 218 -50.99 0.00 -43.27
CA THR A 218 -50.53 -1.10 -44.14
C THR A 218 -49.20 -1.84 -43.90
N SER A 219 -49.31 -3.17 -44.08
CA SER A 219 -48.28 -4.21 -44.26
C SER A 219 -48.94 -5.33 -45.09
N PRO A 220 -48.22 -6.18 -45.86
CA PRO A 220 -48.00 -7.55 -45.35
C PRO A 220 -46.78 -8.34 -45.92
N SER A 221 -46.35 -9.38 -45.17
CA SER A 221 -45.72 -10.64 -45.67
C SER A 221 -44.32 -10.55 -46.32
N ALA A 222 -43.46 -11.58 -46.43
CA ALA A 222 -43.46 -13.05 -46.14
C ALA A 222 -41.99 -13.55 -46.18
N VAL A 223 -41.52 -14.72 -45.68
CA VAL A 223 -41.97 -15.83 -44.80
C VAL A 223 -40.71 -16.55 -44.22
N GLU A 224 -40.88 -17.41 -43.21
CA GLU A 224 -40.20 -18.72 -42.93
C GLU A 224 -38.65 -18.83 -42.88
N GLU A 225 -38.02 -19.30 -41.79
CA GLU A 225 -37.85 -20.70 -41.28
C GLU A 225 -36.70 -21.48 -42.00
N ALA A 226 -35.96 -22.42 -41.39
CA ALA A 226 -36.04 -23.00 -40.06
C ALA A 226 -34.66 -23.34 -39.45
N ALA A 227 -34.72 -23.66 -38.17
CA ALA A 227 -33.68 -24.18 -37.28
C ALA A 227 -33.25 -25.65 -37.57
N ASP A 228 -32.12 -26.07 -36.99
CA ASP A 228 -32.05 -27.30 -36.18
C ASP A 228 -30.81 -27.28 -35.24
N SER A 229 -30.90 -27.96 -34.08
CA SER A 229 -29.78 -28.32 -33.17
C SER A 229 -30.26 -29.16 -31.97
N PRO A 230 -29.92 -30.46 -31.90
CA PRO A 230 -29.90 -31.21 -30.63
C PRO A 230 -28.57 -32.00 -30.47
N PRO A 231 -28.39 -32.96 -29.52
CA PRO A 231 -27.67 -32.65 -28.28
C PRO A 231 -26.51 -33.62 -27.97
N ALA A 232 -25.96 -33.53 -26.75
CA ALA A 232 -24.84 -34.34 -26.27
C ALA A 232 -25.25 -35.72 -25.69
N GLU A 233 -24.31 -36.67 -25.68
CA GLU A 233 -24.46 -38.01 -25.10
C GLU A 233 -23.20 -38.42 -24.32
N GLN A 234 -23.34 -39.30 -23.31
CA GLN A 234 -22.25 -39.91 -22.53
C GLN A 234 -22.11 -41.40 -22.91
N PRO A 235 -21.01 -42.06 -22.50
CA PRO A 235 -21.17 -43.45 -22.07
C PRO A 235 -20.41 -43.86 -20.78
N GLU A 236 -20.89 -44.96 -20.20
CA GLU A 236 -20.44 -45.58 -18.94
C GLU A 236 -19.12 -46.38 -19.03
N ALA A 237 -18.68 -46.88 -17.86
CA ALA A 237 -17.64 -47.89 -17.71
C ALA A 237 -18.22 -49.22 -17.20
N PRO A 238 -17.62 -50.37 -17.57
CA PRO A 238 -17.67 -51.57 -16.73
C PRO A 238 -16.28 -52.26 -16.64
N PRO A 239 -16.14 -53.48 -16.09
CA PRO A 239 -16.11 -53.71 -14.64
C PRO A 239 -14.84 -54.46 -14.17
N ALA A 240 -14.70 -54.69 -12.86
CA ALA A 240 -13.53 -55.36 -12.28
C ALA A 240 -13.65 -56.88 -12.20
N THR A 241 -12.52 -57.58 -12.39
CA THR A 241 -12.24 -58.92 -11.84
C THR A 241 -10.78 -58.96 -11.39
N GLY A 242 -10.44 -59.85 -10.45
CA GLY A 242 -9.07 -59.96 -9.91
C GLY A 242 -8.73 -61.40 -9.52
N VAL A 243 -7.44 -61.75 -9.61
CA VAL A 243 -6.86 -63.02 -9.16
C VAL A 243 -5.51 -62.74 -8.51
N GLU A 244 -5.20 -63.48 -7.45
CA GLU A 244 -3.97 -63.36 -6.66
C GLU A 244 -2.82 -64.20 -7.24
N GLY A 245 -1.58 -63.71 -7.16
CA GLY A 245 -0.41 -64.39 -7.72
C GLY A 245 0.92 -63.94 -7.09
N SER A 246 1.81 -64.89 -6.80
CA SER A 246 3.01 -64.65 -5.96
C SER A 246 4.30 -64.32 -6.74
N GLN A 247 5.15 -63.54 -6.07
CA GLN A 247 6.61 -63.32 -6.19
C GLN A 247 7.45 -64.21 -7.15
N PRO A 248 8.50 -63.66 -7.79
CA PRO A 248 9.72 -63.28 -7.04
C PRO A 248 10.32 -61.90 -7.36
N GLN A 249 11.46 -61.60 -6.73
CA GLN A 249 12.09 -60.28 -6.64
C GLN A 249 13.20 -60.06 -7.68
N THR A 250 13.35 -58.82 -8.17
CA THR A 250 14.52 -58.36 -8.95
C THR A 250 15.04 -57.02 -8.39
N ALA A 251 16.36 -56.81 -8.50
CA ALA A 251 17.04 -55.69 -7.83
C ALA A 251 16.76 -54.31 -8.49
N PRO A 252 16.73 -53.21 -7.72
CA PRO A 252 16.46 -51.87 -8.25
C PRO A 252 17.72 -51.14 -8.73
N SER A 253 17.71 -50.70 -9.99
CA SER A 253 18.65 -49.69 -10.51
C SER A 253 18.36 -48.29 -9.93
N PRO A 254 19.37 -47.39 -9.82
CA PRO A 254 19.17 -46.05 -9.26
C PRO A 254 18.40 -45.14 -10.23
N GLY A 255 17.47 -44.32 -9.71
CA GLY A 255 16.84 -43.24 -10.50
C GLY A 255 15.34 -42.97 -10.31
N ARG A 256 14.69 -43.40 -9.22
CA ARG A 256 13.24 -43.16 -8.99
C ARG A 256 12.97 -42.54 -7.60
N PRO A 257 12.09 -41.52 -7.48
CA PRO A 257 11.81 -40.87 -6.20
C PRO A 257 11.10 -41.81 -5.21
N LEU A 258 11.46 -41.72 -3.93
CA LEU A 258 10.98 -42.61 -2.87
C LEU A 258 9.52 -42.35 -2.49
N SER A 259 8.77 -43.43 -2.24
CA SER A 259 7.40 -43.39 -1.74
C SER A 259 7.32 -42.79 -0.32
N PRO A 260 6.14 -42.26 0.09
CA PRO A 260 5.95 -41.71 1.44
C PRO A 260 6.26 -42.71 2.56
N ARG A 261 6.02 -44.02 2.33
CA ARG A 261 6.31 -45.08 3.29
C ARG A 261 7.81 -45.29 3.49
N GLN A 262 8.59 -45.31 2.40
CA GLN A 262 10.06 -45.44 2.46
C GLN A 262 10.75 -44.22 3.09
N ARG A 263 10.24 -43.00 2.82
CA ARG A 263 10.77 -41.76 3.41
C ARG A 263 10.69 -41.76 4.93
N ARG A 264 9.61 -42.31 5.49
CA ARG A 264 9.42 -42.45 6.96
C ARG A 264 10.45 -43.39 7.59
N THR A 265 10.80 -44.49 6.91
CA THR A 265 11.82 -45.44 7.40
C THR A 265 13.21 -44.82 7.46
N GLN A 266 13.60 -44.04 6.44
CA GLN A 266 14.90 -43.34 6.43
C GLN A 266 15.02 -42.26 7.52
N GLN A 267 13.94 -41.56 7.86
CA GLN A 267 13.97 -40.59 8.96
C GLN A 267 14.24 -41.26 10.31
N HIS A 268 13.68 -42.45 10.56
CA HIS A 268 13.97 -43.20 11.80
C HIS A 268 15.42 -43.71 11.85
N SER A 269 16.01 -44.16 10.75
CA SER A 269 17.43 -44.59 10.76
C SER A 269 18.39 -43.42 10.96
N HIS A 270 18.13 -42.24 10.38
CA HIS A 270 18.95 -41.05 10.61
C HIS A 270 18.82 -40.49 12.03
N GLN A 271 17.70 -40.70 12.71
CA GLN A 271 17.56 -40.34 14.12
C GLN A 271 18.37 -41.29 15.02
N ALA A 272 18.22 -42.61 14.84
CA ALA A 272 18.92 -43.62 15.64
C ALA A 272 20.45 -43.54 15.55
N GLN A 273 21.00 -43.00 14.45
CA GLN A 273 22.45 -42.85 14.25
C GLN A 273 23.04 -41.57 14.86
N ARG A 274 22.24 -40.72 15.54
CA ARG A 274 22.75 -39.55 16.28
C ARG A 274 23.15 -39.86 17.72
N ASP A 275 22.52 -40.82 18.37
CA ASP A 275 22.71 -41.14 19.79
C ASP A 275 23.86 -42.15 20.03
N SER A 276 24.92 -42.09 19.21
CA SER A 276 26.09 -42.97 19.31
C SER A 276 27.37 -42.28 18.81
N ARG A 277 27.91 -41.38 19.64
CA ARG A 277 29.21 -40.73 19.42
C ARG A 277 30.06 -40.84 20.69
N PRO A 278 31.30 -41.36 20.63
CA PRO A 278 32.13 -41.48 21.82
C PRO A 278 32.53 -40.11 22.36
N ALA A 279 32.66 -40.01 23.69
CA ALA A 279 33.09 -38.78 24.36
C ALA A 279 34.58 -38.51 24.10
N PHE A 280 34.89 -37.30 23.62
CA PHE A 280 36.26 -36.79 23.54
C PHE A 280 36.67 -36.17 24.89
N PRO A 281 37.91 -36.33 25.35
CA PRO A 281 38.41 -35.61 26.52
C PRO A 281 38.49 -34.11 26.25
N ALA A 282 38.24 -33.29 27.27
CA ALA A 282 38.24 -31.83 27.15
C ALA A 282 39.67 -31.28 26.92
N PRO A 283 39.85 -30.24 26.09
CA PRO A 283 41.13 -29.56 25.93
C PRO A 283 41.49 -28.75 27.19
N PRO A 284 42.78 -28.48 27.45
CA PRO A 284 43.20 -27.67 28.58
C PRO A 284 42.73 -26.22 28.44
N ARG A 285 42.31 -25.60 29.55
CA ARG A 285 41.97 -24.18 29.59
C ARG A 285 43.22 -23.34 29.29
N GLN A 286 43.19 -22.58 28.19
CA GLN A 286 44.06 -21.43 28.02
C GLN A 286 43.65 -20.31 29.02
N PRO A 287 44.60 -19.53 29.56
CA PRO A 287 44.26 -18.36 30.36
C PRO A 287 43.66 -17.28 29.45
N GLN A 288 42.49 -16.73 29.82
CA GLN A 288 41.99 -15.52 29.18
C GLN A 288 42.87 -14.33 29.60
N VAL A 289 43.63 -13.79 28.66
CA VAL A 289 44.24 -12.46 28.81
C VAL A 289 43.20 -11.42 28.39
N GLU A 290 43.10 -10.37 29.19
CA GLU A 290 41.98 -9.42 29.26
C GLU A 290 41.47 -8.83 27.92
N SER A 291 40.22 -9.15 27.56
CA SER A 291 39.47 -8.38 26.55
C SER A 291 38.72 -7.17 27.14
N HIS A 292 38.60 -7.08 28.47
CA HIS A 292 37.85 -6.02 29.14
C HIS A 292 38.48 -4.63 28.99
N ALA A 293 39.81 -4.52 29.06
CA ALA A 293 40.51 -3.23 28.95
C ALA A 293 40.21 -2.52 27.62
N GLY A 294 40.30 -3.24 26.49
CA GLY A 294 39.99 -2.70 25.16
C GLY A 294 38.52 -2.28 25.02
N SER A 295 37.59 -3.05 25.61
CA SER A 295 36.16 -2.71 25.61
C SER A 295 35.87 -1.43 26.40
N VAL A 296 36.45 -1.27 27.60
CA VAL A 296 36.29 -0.06 28.42
C VAL A 296 36.88 1.17 27.73
N VAL A 297 38.07 1.06 27.13
CA VAL A 297 38.68 2.16 26.37
C VAL A 297 37.81 2.57 25.18
N LEU A 298 37.27 1.61 24.41
CA LEU A 298 36.37 1.89 23.30
C LEU A 298 35.09 2.61 23.75
N ILE A 299 34.48 2.17 24.86
CA ILE A 299 33.28 2.81 25.43
C ILE A 299 33.58 4.26 25.86
N VAL A 300 34.72 4.51 26.52
CA VAL A 300 35.12 5.87 26.94
C VAL A 300 35.40 6.78 25.74
N VAL A 301 36.05 6.28 24.69
CA VAL A 301 36.29 7.05 23.46
C VAL A 301 34.97 7.39 22.76
N LEU A 302 34.03 6.44 22.68
CA LEU A 302 32.72 6.65 22.05
C LEU A 302 31.83 7.63 22.84
N THR A 303 31.82 7.58 24.19
CA THR A 303 31.04 8.54 24.99
C THR A 303 31.62 9.94 24.93
N LEU A 304 32.94 10.10 24.93
CA LEU A 304 33.60 11.40 24.73
C LEU A 304 33.35 11.97 23.32
N ALA A 305 33.39 11.14 22.28
CA ALA A 305 33.06 11.56 20.92
C ALA A 305 31.59 12.00 20.79
N LEU A 306 30.65 11.24 21.38
CA LEU A 306 29.23 11.61 21.40
C LEU A 306 29.00 12.93 22.15
N ALA A 307 29.63 13.10 23.31
CA ALA A 307 29.57 14.33 24.09
C ALA A 307 30.11 15.53 23.30
N ALA A 308 31.25 15.39 22.61
CA ALA A 308 31.82 16.44 21.76
C ALA A 308 30.90 16.82 20.60
N LEU A 309 30.22 15.85 19.96
CA LEU A 309 29.22 16.13 18.91
C LEU A 309 27.98 16.85 19.45
N ILE A 310 27.50 16.47 20.65
CA ILE A 310 26.39 17.15 21.32
C ILE A 310 26.78 18.59 21.69
N PHE A 311 27.94 18.79 22.32
CA PHE A 311 28.46 20.14 22.64
C PHE A 311 28.66 20.99 21.38
N ARG A 312 29.24 20.44 20.30
CA ARG A 312 29.36 21.16 19.02
C ARG A 312 28.00 21.57 18.46
N ARG A 313 26.99 20.70 18.53
CA ARG A 313 25.63 21.00 18.07
C ARG A 313 24.96 22.09 18.92
N ILE A 314 25.13 22.05 20.24
CA ILE A 314 24.61 23.08 21.16
C ILE A 314 25.31 24.42 20.93
N TYR A 315 26.64 24.42 20.82
CA TYR A 315 27.44 25.62 20.61
C TYR A 315 27.07 26.33 19.31
N LEU A 316 27.01 25.59 18.18
CA LEU A 316 26.55 26.14 16.90
C LEU A 316 25.09 26.65 16.95
N ALA A 317 24.23 26.05 17.78
CA ALA A 317 22.86 26.52 18.00
C ALA A 317 22.76 27.71 18.98
N GLN A 318 23.83 28.06 19.69
CA GLN A 318 23.92 29.26 20.53
C GLN A 318 24.55 30.44 19.78
N GLU A 319 25.56 30.22 18.93
CA GLU A 319 26.06 31.26 18.02
C GLU A 319 24.94 31.77 17.10
N TYR A 320 24.15 30.85 16.50
CA TYR A 320 22.95 31.18 15.70
C TYR A 320 21.84 31.94 16.47
N LYS A 321 22.02 32.18 17.77
CA LYS A 321 21.07 32.91 18.63
C LYS A 321 21.57 34.28 19.07
N PHE A 322 22.80 34.67 18.74
CA PHE A 322 23.36 35.99 19.07
C PHE A 322 23.33 36.98 17.89
N ASP A 323 23.35 36.50 16.64
CA ASP A 323 23.36 37.34 15.42
C ASP A 323 21.98 37.96 15.06
N TYR A 324 21.14 38.29 16.05
CA TYR A 324 19.75 38.74 15.82
C TYR A 324 19.31 40.06 16.48
N GLU A 325 20.18 40.76 17.23
CA GLU A 325 19.94 42.15 17.66
C GLU A 325 21.19 43.03 17.52
N LEU A 326 21.37 43.63 16.34
CA LEU A 326 22.16 44.85 16.10
C LEU A 326 21.81 45.51 14.75
#